data_AF-A0A7X9E0G4-F1
#
_entry.id   AF-A0A7X9E0G4-F1
#
_cell.length_a   1.000
_cell.length_b   1.000
_cell.length_c   1.000
_cell.angle_alpha   90.00
_cell.angle_beta   90.00
_cell.angle_gamma   90.00
#
_symmetry.space_group_name_H-M   'P 1'
#
loop_
_entity.id
_entity.type
_entity.pdbx_description
1 polymer ?
#
loop_
_entity_poly.entity_id
_entity_poly.type
_entity_poly.pdbx_seq_one_letter_code
_entity_poly.pdbx_strand_id
1 'polypeptide(L)' 'MGKIIGIDLGTTNSCVSVMEGNEPVVIPNSEGGRTTPSVVAFTKTGERLVG' A
#
# COMPACT_ATOMS: atom_id res chain seq x y z
N MET A 1 12.04 18.03 2.61
CA MET A 1 11.09 17.51 3.62
C MET A 1 10.11 16.62 2.86
N GLY A 2 9.95 15.35 3.25
CA GLY A 2 9.08 14.40 2.51
C GLY A 2 7.59 14.71 2.67
N LYS A 3 6.74 14.19 1.78
CA LYS A 3 5.28 14.26 1.94
C LYS A 3 4.86 13.34 3.10
N ILE A 4 3.94 13.79 3.96
CA ILE A 4 3.27 12.92 4.95
C ILE A 4 2.22 12.09 4.19
N ILE A 5 2.14 10.80 4.49
CA ILE A 5 1.18 9.87 3.87
C ILE A 5 0.18 9.36 4.90
N GLY A 6 -1.04 9.08 4.45
CA GLY A 6 -2.06 8.36 5.21
C GLY A 6 -2.06 6.89 4.79
N ILE A 7 -1.90 5.99 5.76
CA ILE A 7 -1.99 4.55 5.55
C ILE A 7 -3.19 4.02 6.30
N ASP A 8 -4.14 3.45 5.58
CA ASP A 8 -5.17 2.58 6.14
C ASP A 8 -4.62 1.15 6.17
N LEU A 9 -4.40 0.63 7.38
CA LEU A 9 -3.86 -0.71 7.63
C LEU A 9 -4.98 -1.66 8.05
N GLY A 10 -5.81 -2.05 7.08
CA GLY A 10 -6.95 -2.93 7.31
C GLY A 10 -6.57 -4.41 7.39
N THR A 11 -7.46 -5.23 7.96
CA THR A 11 -7.25 -6.68 8.13
C THR A 11 -7.15 -7.42 6.79
N THR A 12 -7.95 -7.05 5.80
CA THR A 12 -8.00 -7.75 4.50
C THR A 12 -7.24 -7.00 3.41
N ASN A 13 -7.39 -5.67 3.39
CA ASN A 13 -6.73 -4.80 2.42
C ASN A 13 -6.19 -3.57 3.13
N SER A 14 -5.12 -3.03 2.58
CA SER A 14 -4.51 -1.76 2.97
C SER A 14 -4.58 -0.76 1.81
N CYS A 15 -4.58 0.52 2.13
CA CYS A 15 -4.62 1.62 1.17
C CYS A 15 -3.67 2.74 1.61
N VAL A 16 -3.07 3.45 0.65
CA VAL A 16 -2.19 4.58 0.94
C VAL A 16 -2.57 5.79 0.11
N SER A 17 -2.57 6.95 0.74
CA SER A 17 -2.89 8.22 0.12
C SER A 17 -1.90 9.31 0.52
N VAL A 18 -1.87 10.37 -0.29
CA VAL A 18 -1.10 11.58 -0.04
C VAL A 18 -1.94 12.80 -0.41
N MET A 19 -1.68 13.94 0.25
CA MET A 19 -2.28 15.21 -0.16
C MET A 19 -1.54 15.75 -1.39
N GLU A 20 -2.28 15.99 -2.48
CA GLU A 20 -1.81 16.73 -3.65
C GLU A 20 -2.58 18.05 -3.74
N GLY A 21 -1.91 19.14 -3.36
CA GLY A 21 -2.60 20.41 -3.12
C GLY A 21 -3.58 20.27 -1.96
N ASN A 22 -4.86 20.54 -2.22
CA ASN A 22 -5.94 20.42 -1.24
C ASN A 22 -6.75 19.12 -1.37
N GLU A 23 -6.37 18.21 -2.27
CA GLU A 23 -7.11 16.98 -2.54
C GLU A 23 -6.35 15.74 -2.06
N PRO A 24 -7.02 14.78 -1.39
CA PRO A 24 -6.42 13.48 -1.08
C PRO A 24 -6.39 12.59 -2.33
N VAL A 25 -5.22 12.07 -2.67
CA VAL A 25 -5.04 11.17 -3.81
C VAL A 25 -4.56 9.81 -3.33
N VAL A 26 -5.30 8.75 -3.71
CA VAL A 26 -4.91 7.36 -3.46
C VAL A 26 -3.81 6.96 -4.44
N ILE A 27 -2.71 6.41 -3.91
CA ILE A 27 -1.55 6.01 -4.69
C ILE A 27 -1.74 4.56 -5.13
N PRO A 28 -1.67 4.24 -6.45
CA PRO A 28 -1.67 2.86 -6.91
C PRO A 28 -0.39 2.14 -6.50
N ASN A 29 -0.50 0.86 -6.14
CA ASN A 29 0.63 -0.01 -5.86
C ASN A 29 1.38 -0.37 -7.16
N SER A 30 2.48 -1.11 -7.04
CA SER A 30 3.31 -1.54 -8.18
C SER A 30 2.57 -2.42 -9.19
N GLU A 31 1.44 -3.00 -8.81
CA GLU A 31 0.57 -3.84 -9.66
C GLU A 31 -0.57 -3.03 -10.31
N GLY A 32 -0.66 -1.73 -10.04
CA GLY A 32 -1.68 -0.83 -10.57
C GLY A 32 -2.98 -0.80 -9.75
N GLY A 33 -3.09 -1.59 -8.68
CA GLY A 33 -4.23 -1.60 -7.77
C GLY A 33 -4.22 -0.40 -6.80
N ARG A 34 -5.40 0.11 -6.43
CA ARG A 34 -5.53 1.19 -5.43
C ARG A 34 -5.57 0.69 -3.98
N THR A 35 -5.61 -0.62 -3.80
CA THR A 35 -5.51 -1.30 -2.51
C THR A 35 -4.53 -2.45 -2.66
N THR A 36 -3.90 -2.84 -1.57
CA THR A 36 -2.99 -3.99 -1.50
C THR A 36 -3.55 -4.96 -0.46
N PRO A 37 -3.80 -6.24 -0.79
CA PRO A 37 -4.17 -7.22 0.23
C PRO A 37 -3.18 -7.23 1.42
N SER A 38 -3.72 -7.37 2.62
CA SER A 38 -2.96 -7.36 3.86
C SER A 38 -2.40 -8.76 4.13
N VAL A 39 -1.61 -9.26 3.19
CA VAL A 39 -1.10 -10.63 3.16
C VAL A 39 0.42 -10.61 3.06
N VAL A 40 1.04 -11.52 3.81
CA VAL A 40 2.47 -11.79 3.76
C VAL A 40 2.69 -13.28 3.56
N ALA A 41 3.63 -13.64 2.68
CA ALA A 41 3.99 -15.02 2.43
C ALA A 41 5.50 -15.18 2.31
N PHE A 42 5.98 -16.38 2.62
CA PHE A 42 7.37 -16.77 2.45
C PHE A 42 7.43 -17.98 1.51
N THR A 43 8.20 -17.88 0.43
CA THR A 43 8.36 -18.97 -0.52
C THR A 43 9.29 -20.05 0.04
N LYS A 44 9.32 -21.21 -0.60
CA LYS A 44 10.25 -22.30 -0.24
C LYS A 44 11.74 -21.92 -0.39
N THR A 45 12.04 -20.92 -1.22
CA THR A 45 13.40 -20.40 -1.42
C THR A 45 13.76 -19.26 -0.45
N GLY A 46 12.84 -18.89 0.45
CA GLY A 46 13.05 -17.83 1.44
C GLY A 46 12.71 -16.43 0.95
N GLU A 47 12.12 -16.28 -0.24
CA GLU A 47 11.64 -14.99 -0.75
C GLU A 47 10.40 -14.54 0.03
N ARG A 48 10.35 -13.25 0.40
CA ARG A 48 9.19 -12.64 1.07
C ARG A 48 8.31 -11.95 0.05
N LEU A 49 7.07 -12.41 -0.06
CA LEU A 49 6.02 -11.78 -0.86
C LEU A 49 5.14 -10.92 0.05
N VAL A 50 4.81 -9.72 -0.44
CA VAL A 50 3.91 -8.77 0.21
C VAL A 50 2.99 -8.25 -0.87
N GLY A 51 1.70 -8.26 -0.60
CA GLY A 51 0.71 -8.06 -1.64
C GLY A 51 -0.49 -8.91 -1.34
#